data_AF-V2YIB8-F1
#
_entry.id   AF-V2YIB8-F1
#
_cell.length_a   1.000
_cell.length_b   1.000
_cell.length_c   1.000
_cell.angle_alpha   90.00
_cell.angle_beta   90.00
_cell.angle_gamma   90.00
#
_symmetry.space_group_name_H-M   'P 1'
#
loop_
_entity.id
_entity.type
_entity.pdbx_description
1 polymer ?
#
loop_
_entity_poly.entity_id
_entity_poly.type
_entity_poly.pdbx_seq_one_letter_code
_entity_poly.pdbx_strand_id
1 'polypeptide(L)'
;MNRYHDAMEHCAPDEGLRERLEKGVRSARPERARTYRPRRKKTAVLLLAAVLLLATSATTIWDPLFIRRFGPGAALSALGGAVFQEVNVTSVCDDVSLTVTQALCSDKTIHYILEYRLPEGSPREGYDFPEVYYYGTGSYTWEELRDACQVDWARQDWTDWKAFSSDYLQSEDNPLWPFRLSKDESSGSFSGEAVEDVLTFCFSVDAGEDVDFTAQPLTILVTPPCTEAEDGIRSAVTDHPAIVTFQPAYDGPQALHAALEEGDVNISATLSTFSLSLEAKGMDYPYYEDMVKDTRLVTRDGSEKRVSLMGLTSGGGGIENEEVWTTVHFIGLTDPSDFAAIRMGDYELPLS
;
A
#
# COMPACT_ATOMS: atom_id res chain seq x y z
N MET A 1 -40.11 17.67 -15.16
CA MET A 1 -39.90 17.37 -16.61
C MET A 1 -38.41 17.22 -16.85
N ASN A 2 -37.96 16.01 -17.14
CA ASN A 2 -36.54 15.64 -17.23
C ASN A 2 -36.02 15.92 -18.64
N ARG A 3 -35.18 16.95 -18.81
CA ARG A 3 -34.62 17.39 -20.12
C ARG A 3 -33.71 16.35 -20.79
N TYR A 4 -33.30 15.31 -20.06
CA TYR A 4 -32.53 14.19 -20.63
C TYR A 4 -33.36 13.22 -21.46
N HIS A 5 -34.68 13.12 -21.20
CA HIS A 5 -35.54 12.17 -21.90
C HIS A 5 -35.89 12.66 -23.32
N ASP A 6 -36.11 13.97 -23.51
CA ASP A 6 -36.41 14.56 -24.82
C ASP A 6 -35.21 14.48 -25.80
N ALA A 7 -33.98 14.49 -25.30
CA ALA A 7 -32.79 14.41 -26.14
C ALA A 7 -32.56 13.01 -26.74
N MET A 8 -33.04 11.95 -26.07
CA MET A 8 -32.85 10.56 -26.50
C MET A 8 -33.86 10.13 -27.58
N GLU A 9 -35.02 10.78 -27.69
CA GLU A 9 -36.01 10.50 -28.75
C GLU A 9 -35.60 11.04 -30.13
N HIS A 10 -34.53 11.83 -30.22
CA HIS A 10 -34.08 12.44 -31.49
C HIS A 10 -32.73 11.90 -32.00
N CYS A 11 -32.17 10.87 -31.34
CA CYS A 11 -30.91 10.23 -31.75
C CYS A 11 -31.11 8.87 -32.42
N ALA A 12 -32.12 8.75 -33.29
CA ALA A 12 -32.20 7.60 -34.21
C ALA A 12 -31.21 7.81 -35.38
N PRO A 13 -30.39 6.81 -35.74
CA PRO A 13 -29.53 6.90 -36.92
C PRO A 13 -30.36 7.05 -38.21
N ASP A 14 -29.89 7.89 -39.14
CA ASP A 14 -30.55 8.19 -40.42
C ASP A 14 -30.85 6.92 -41.24
N GLU A 15 -32.08 6.79 -41.74
CA GLU A 15 -32.53 5.64 -42.53
C GLU A 15 -31.76 5.58 -43.85
N GLY A 16 -30.74 4.73 -43.90
CA GLY A 16 -29.86 4.55 -45.07
C GLY A 16 -28.37 4.51 -44.75
N LEU A 17 -27.97 4.81 -43.50
CA LEU A 17 -26.57 4.72 -43.05
C LEU A 17 -25.98 3.32 -43.26
N ARG A 18 -26.79 2.28 -43.04
CA ARG A 18 -26.38 0.88 -43.18
C ARG A 18 -26.12 0.48 -44.64
N GLU A 19 -26.97 0.92 -45.57
CA GLU A 19 -26.74 0.69 -47.02
C GLU A 19 -25.51 1.44 -47.54
N ARG A 20 -25.23 2.64 -47.02
CA ARG A 20 -24.03 3.41 -47.37
C ARG A 20 -22.75 2.71 -46.91
N LEU A 21 -22.74 2.14 -45.71
CA LEU A 21 -21.62 1.36 -45.18
C LEU A 21 -21.41 0.07 -46.00
N GLU A 22 -22.48 -0.65 -46.33
CA GLU A 22 -22.36 -1.86 -47.16
C GLU A 22 -21.85 -1.56 -48.58
N LYS A 23 -22.25 -0.41 -49.17
CA LYS A 23 -21.75 0.03 -50.47
C LYS A 23 -20.27 0.44 -50.43
N GLY A 24 -19.82 1.08 -49.34
CA GLY A 24 -18.41 1.48 -49.15
C GLY A 24 -17.47 0.31 -48.89
N VAL A 25 -17.94 -0.75 -48.23
CA VAL A 25 -17.14 -1.96 -47.97
C VAL A 25 -17.00 -2.83 -49.22
N ARG A 26 -17.99 -2.82 -50.13
CA ARG A 26 -17.93 -3.62 -51.38
C ARG A 26 -17.11 -2.99 -52.51
N SER A 27 -16.84 -1.68 -52.47
CA SER A 27 -16.05 -0.98 -53.51
C SER A 27 -14.53 -1.05 -53.28
N ALA A 28 -14.07 -1.46 -52.10
CA ALA A 28 -12.65 -1.65 -51.80
C ALA A 28 -12.21 -3.10 -52.05
N ARG A 29 -11.95 -3.45 -53.31
CA ARG A 29 -11.32 -4.73 -53.69
C ARG A 29 -9.83 -4.49 -53.96
N PRO A 30 -8.89 -5.11 -53.21
CA PRO A 30 -7.47 -5.01 -53.55
C PRO A 30 -7.13 -5.90 -54.77
N GLU A 31 -6.37 -5.33 -55.71
CA GLU A 31 -5.85 -6.03 -56.89
C GLU A 31 -4.91 -7.19 -56.52
N ARG A 32 -5.01 -8.29 -57.26
CA ARG A 32 -4.17 -9.49 -57.11
C ARG A 32 -2.78 -9.28 -57.73
N ALA A 33 -1.71 -9.61 -57.00
CA ALA A 33 -0.49 -10.15 -57.63
C ALA A 33 0.36 -11.07 -56.71
N ARG A 34 0.50 -12.32 -57.20
CA ARG A 34 1.59 -13.31 -57.08
C ARG A 34 1.88 -14.04 -55.75
N THR A 35 1.57 -15.34 -55.81
CA THR A 35 1.92 -16.42 -54.88
C THR A 35 3.43 -16.71 -54.87
N TYR A 36 4.06 -16.71 -53.69
CA TYR A 36 5.44 -17.17 -53.48
C TYR A 36 5.44 -18.46 -52.64
N ARG A 37 6.10 -19.51 -53.17
CA ARG A 37 6.30 -20.83 -52.53
C ARG A 37 7.63 -20.84 -51.75
N PRO A 38 7.69 -21.35 -50.50
CA PRO A 38 8.92 -21.32 -49.73
C PRO A 38 9.89 -22.43 -50.14
N ARG A 39 11.16 -22.07 -50.36
CA ARG A 39 12.28 -22.99 -50.55
C ARG A 39 13.06 -23.07 -49.24
N ARG A 40 13.23 -24.30 -48.72
CA ARG A 40 14.04 -24.61 -47.54
C ARG A 40 15.44 -23.99 -47.62
N LYS A 41 15.80 -23.13 -46.67
CA LYS A 41 17.18 -22.93 -46.20
C LYS A 41 17.16 -22.76 -44.68
N LYS A 42 18.06 -23.50 -44.05
CA LYS A 42 18.27 -23.61 -42.61
C LYS A 42 18.83 -22.30 -42.03
N THR A 43 18.78 -22.24 -40.71
CA THR A 43 19.53 -21.39 -39.75
C THR A 43 19.04 -19.96 -39.48
N ALA A 44 18.96 -19.70 -38.16
CA ALA A 44 18.96 -18.42 -37.46
C ALA A 44 17.63 -17.67 -37.24
N VAL A 45 16.66 -18.30 -36.54
CA VAL A 45 15.79 -17.59 -35.57
C VAL A 45 15.52 -18.52 -34.39
N LEU A 46 16.53 -18.72 -33.57
CA LEU A 46 16.44 -19.44 -32.30
C LEU A 46 17.49 -18.81 -31.39
N LEU A 47 17.32 -17.51 -31.06
CA LEU A 47 18.15 -16.76 -30.11
C LEU A 47 17.51 -15.37 -29.86
N LEU A 48 16.24 -15.37 -29.44
CA LEU A 48 15.60 -14.19 -28.85
C LEU A 48 14.61 -14.54 -27.73
N ALA A 49 14.19 -15.81 -27.64
CA ALA A 49 13.41 -16.33 -26.52
C ALA A 49 14.25 -16.97 -25.39
N ALA A 50 15.58 -17.07 -25.54
CA ALA A 50 16.46 -17.76 -24.58
C ALA A 50 17.50 -16.84 -23.89
N VAL A 51 17.55 -15.54 -24.23
CA VAL A 51 18.45 -14.57 -23.58
C VAL A 51 17.72 -13.75 -22.49
N LEU A 52 16.40 -13.90 -22.35
CA LEU A 52 15.62 -13.32 -21.25
C LEU A 52 15.51 -14.23 -20.01
N LEU A 53 16.18 -15.39 -20.01
CA LEU A 53 16.17 -16.34 -18.88
C LEU A 53 17.49 -16.38 -18.09
N LEU A 54 18.35 -15.38 -18.25
CA LEU A 54 19.61 -15.25 -17.49
C LEU A 54 19.87 -13.83 -16.96
N ALA A 55 18.79 -13.08 -16.70
CA ALA A 55 18.79 -12.09 -15.63
C ALA A 55 17.75 -12.57 -14.63
N THR A 56 18.14 -12.67 -13.37
CA THR A 56 17.27 -13.03 -12.24
C THR A 56 16.15 -12.00 -12.10
N SER A 57 15.06 -12.18 -12.82
CA SER A 57 13.75 -11.71 -12.37
C SER A 57 12.81 -12.90 -12.49
N ALA A 58 12.50 -13.52 -11.36
CA ALA A 58 11.18 -14.11 -11.21
C ALA A 58 10.20 -13.03 -11.72
N THR A 59 9.28 -13.36 -12.62
CA THR A 59 8.25 -12.40 -13.00
C THR A 59 7.48 -12.05 -11.73
N THR A 60 7.78 -10.88 -11.17
CA THR A 60 7.21 -10.37 -9.95
C THR A 60 5.76 -9.99 -10.25
N ILE A 61 4.84 -10.94 -10.07
CA ILE A 61 3.42 -10.68 -10.31
C ILE A 61 2.86 -10.03 -9.06
N TRP A 62 2.87 -8.70 -9.04
CA TRP A 62 2.21 -7.93 -8.01
C TRP A 62 0.71 -8.15 -8.06
N ASP A 63 0.09 -8.12 -6.88
CA ASP A 63 -1.35 -8.11 -6.72
C ASP A 63 -1.97 -6.92 -7.48
N PRO A 64 -3.15 -7.09 -8.12
CA PRO A 64 -3.85 -6.00 -8.78
C PRO A 64 -4.07 -4.75 -7.91
N LEU A 65 -4.20 -4.89 -6.59
CA LEU A 65 -4.32 -3.76 -5.66
C LEU A 65 -3.04 -2.93 -5.62
N PHE A 66 -1.86 -3.56 -5.63
CA PHE A 66 -0.58 -2.86 -5.75
C PHE A 66 -0.41 -2.22 -7.13
N ILE A 67 -0.78 -2.94 -8.21
CA ILE A 67 -0.74 -2.38 -9.57
C ILE A 67 -1.65 -1.15 -9.69
N ARG A 68 -2.84 -1.18 -9.07
CA ARG A 68 -3.75 -0.03 -9.05
C ARG A 68 -3.15 1.16 -8.31
N ARG A 69 -2.39 0.92 -7.24
CA ARG A 69 -1.79 1.96 -6.40
C ARG A 69 -0.53 2.60 -7.01
N PHE A 70 0.38 1.80 -7.56
CA PHE A 70 1.71 2.26 -8.02
C PHE A 70 1.90 2.21 -9.53
N GLY A 71 0.98 1.55 -10.25
CA GLY A 71 1.02 1.39 -11.69
C GLY A 71 1.88 0.21 -12.16
N PRO A 72 1.60 -0.30 -13.37
CA PRO A 72 2.32 -1.45 -13.93
C PRO A 72 3.80 -1.16 -14.23
N GLY A 73 4.15 0.12 -14.45
CA GLY A 73 5.55 0.52 -14.67
C GLY A 73 6.42 0.31 -13.42
N ALA A 74 5.87 0.52 -12.22
CA ALA A 74 6.57 0.29 -10.97
C ALA A 74 6.90 -1.20 -10.79
N ALA A 75 5.91 -2.08 -10.98
CA ALA A 75 6.08 -3.53 -10.83
C ALA A 75 7.12 -4.14 -11.78
N LEU A 76 7.33 -3.52 -12.95
CA LEU A 76 8.29 -3.97 -13.96
C LEU A 76 9.68 -3.31 -13.82
N SER A 77 9.87 -2.41 -12.85
CA SER A 77 11.13 -1.73 -12.61
C SER A 77 12.07 -2.54 -11.71
N ALA A 78 13.37 -2.24 -11.76
CA ALA A 78 14.34 -2.88 -10.86
C ALA A 78 14.02 -2.60 -9.38
N LEU A 79 13.66 -1.35 -9.04
CA LEU A 79 13.22 -0.97 -7.71
C LEU A 79 11.94 -1.70 -7.30
N GLY A 80 11.02 -1.93 -8.24
CA GLY A 80 9.81 -2.73 -8.02
C GLY A 80 10.11 -4.20 -7.69
N GLY A 81 11.16 -4.77 -8.29
CA GLY A 81 11.67 -6.07 -7.89
C GLY A 81 12.25 -6.06 -6.47
N ALA A 82 12.94 -4.97 -6.10
CA ALA A 82 13.65 -4.86 -4.83
C ALA A 82 12.73 -4.65 -3.61
N VAL A 83 11.62 -3.93 -3.80
CA VAL A 83 10.62 -3.75 -2.75
C VAL A 83 9.69 -4.94 -2.61
N PHE A 84 9.58 -5.81 -3.62
CA PHE A 84 8.57 -6.85 -3.62
C PHE A 84 9.02 -8.09 -2.85
N GLN A 85 8.10 -8.58 -2.03
CA GLN A 85 8.21 -9.86 -1.35
C GLN A 85 6.94 -10.69 -1.59
N GLU A 86 7.11 -11.88 -2.15
CA GLU A 86 6.09 -12.93 -2.05
C GLU A 86 6.19 -13.54 -0.64
N VAL A 87 5.09 -13.52 0.11
CA VAL A 87 5.07 -13.88 1.54
C VAL A 87 4.41 -15.25 1.73
N ASN A 88 3.15 -15.39 1.33
CA ASN A 88 2.32 -16.60 1.47
C ASN A 88 2.41 -17.28 2.86
N VAL A 89 2.42 -16.48 3.94
CA VAL A 89 2.43 -16.99 5.31
C VAL A 89 1.01 -16.98 5.85
N THR A 90 0.54 -18.16 6.27
CA THR A 90 -0.77 -18.35 6.89
C THR A 90 -0.62 -18.69 8.37
N SER A 91 -1.47 -18.08 9.19
CA SER A 91 -1.66 -18.41 10.60
C SER A 91 -3.13 -18.80 10.83
N VAL A 92 -3.36 -19.99 11.37
CA VAL A 92 -4.70 -20.47 11.73
C VAL A 92 -4.94 -20.13 13.20
N CYS A 93 -5.88 -19.21 13.45
CA CYS A 93 -6.25 -18.76 14.77
C CYS A 93 -7.64 -19.31 15.08
N ASP A 94 -7.68 -20.52 15.63
CA ASP A 94 -8.90 -21.27 15.94
C ASP A 94 -9.90 -21.37 14.75
N ASP A 95 -10.98 -20.58 14.73
CA ASP A 95 -12.03 -20.63 13.71
C ASP A 95 -11.78 -19.69 12.50
N VAL A 96 -10.72 -18.89 12.55
CA VAL A 96 -10.31 -17.98 11.48
C VAL A 96 -8.87 -18.23 11.03
N SER A 97 -8.48 -17.69 9.88
CA SER A 97 -7.07 -17.68 9.48
C SER A 97 -6.67 -16.40 8.79
N LEU A 98 -5.47 -15.92 9.09
CA LEU A 98 -4.84 -14.80 8.41
C LEU A 98 -3.80 -15.30 7.43
N THR A 99 -3.77 -14.76 6.22
CA THR A 99 -2.68 -15.00 5.25
C THR A 99 -2.14 -13.68 4.73
N VAL A 100 -0.84 -13.45 4.91
CA VAL A 100 -0.14 -12.38 4.18
C VAL A 100 0.37 -12.98 2.89
N THR A 101 -0.20 -12.58 1.75
CA THR A 101 0.14 -13.18 0.45
C THR A 101 1.34 -12.48 -0.18
N GLN A 102 1.35 -11.14 -0.17
CA GLN A 102 2.40 -10.32 -0.75
C GLN A 102 2.67 -9.08 0.09
N ALA A 103 3.90 -8.57 0.03
CA ALA A 103 4.28 -7.29 0.62
C ALA A 103 5.15 -6.46 -0.35
N LEU A 104 5.04 -5.14 -0.25
CA LEU A 104 5.99 -4.18 -0.77
C LEU A 104 6.66 -3.50 0.42
N CYS A 105 7.95 -3.73 0.59
CA CYS A 105 8.70 -3.37 1.79
C CYS A 105 9.75 -2.31 1.48
N SER A 106 9.91 -1.36 2.40
CA SER A 106 11.16 -0.68 2.70
C SER A 106 11.47 -0.83 4.20
N ASP A 107 12.60 -0.30 4.64
CA ASP A 107 12.93 -0.14 6.06
C ASP A 107 11.88 0.70 6.82
N LYS A 108 11.30 1.72 6.16
CA LYS A 108 10.36 2.66 6.79
C LYS A 108 8.88 2.48 6.44
N THR A 109 8.53 1.70 5.42
CA THR A 109 7.12 1.55 5.00
C THR A 109 6.86 0.13 4.55
N ILE A 110 5.71 -0.43 4.93
CA ILE A 110 5.24 -1.70 4.38
C ILE A 110 3.83 -1.53 3.83
N HIS A 111 3.65 -1.97 2.59
CA HIS A 111 2.33 -2.29 2.03
C HIS A 111 2.17 -3.81 2.00
N TYR A 112 1.02 -4.34 2.38
CA TYR A 112 0.81 -5.79 2.36
C TYR A 112 -0.64 -6.16 2.03
N ILE A 113 -0.78 -7.32 1.39
CA ILE A 113 -2.08 -7.94 1.13
C ILE A 113 -2.36 -8.95 2.23
N LEU A 114 -3.47 -8.75 2.94
CA LEU A 114 -3.93 -9.63 4.00
C LEU A 114 -5.25 -10.27 3.56
N GLU A 115 -5.29 -11.59 3.57
CA GLU A 115 -6.50 -12.38 3.46
C GLU A 115 -6.96 -12.83 4.85
N TYR A 116 -8.20 -12.52 5.19
CA TYR A 116 -8.86 -12.96 6.41
C TYR A 116 -9.93 -13.98 6.02
N ARG A 117 -9.71 -15.26 6.37
CA ARG A 117 -10.70 -16.32 6.18
C ARG A 117 -11.68 -16.31 7.34
N LEU A 118 -12.95 -16.14 7.00
CA LEU A 118 -14.07 -16.08 7.92
C LEU A 118 -14.48 -17.49 8.40
N PRO A 119 -15.13 -17.58 9.58
CA PRO A 119 -15.74 -18.83 10.03
C PRO A 119 -16.85 -19.31 9.08
N GLU A 120 -17.13 -20.61 9.12
CA GLU A 120 -18.20 -21.18 8.30
C GLU A 120 -19.57 -20.55 8.65
N GLY A 121 -20.27 -20.04 7.64
CA GLY A 121 -21.60 -19.44 7.79
C GLY A 121 -21.61 -17.96 8.11
N SER A 122 -20.46 -17.28 8.13
CA SER A 122 -20.40 -15.82 8.23
C SER A 122 -21.11 -15.12 7.06
N PRO A 123 -21.60 -13.88 7.25
CA PRO A 123 -22.16 -13.07 6.16
C PRO A 123 -21.18 -12.87 5.00
N ARG A 124 -21.68 -12.55 3.81
CA ARG A 124 -20.80 -12.30 2.64
C ARG A 124 -20.39 -10.85 2.49
N GLU A 125 -21.13 -9.93 3.09
CA GLU A 125 -20.96 -8.50 2.92
C GLU A 125 -21.34 -7.76 4.21
N GLY A 126 -21.13 -6.44 4.23
CA GLY A 126 -21.50 -5.59 5.36
C GLY A 126 -20.45 -5.58 6.48
N TYR A 127 -19.20 -5.90 6.15
CA TYR A 127 -18.09 -5.87 7.09
C TYR A 127 -17.54 -4.46 7.30
N ASP A 128 -17.18 -4.17 8.54
CA ASP A 128 -16.35 -3.03 8.92
C ASP A 128 -14.86 -3.34 8.75
N PHE A 129 -14.06 -2.27 8.71
CA PHE A 129 -12.61 -2.36 8.69
C PHE A 129 -12.07 -2.84 10.05
N PRO A 130 -11.23 -3.88 10.11
CA PRO A 130 -10.60 -4.30 11.35
C PRO A 130 -9.48 -3.32 11.74
N GLU A 131 -9.24 -3.20 13.04
CA GLU A 131 -8.03 -2.54 13.53
C GLU A 131 -6.83 -3.47 13.46
N VAL A 132 -5.67 -2.87 13.20
CA VAL A 132 -4.43 -3.60 13.03
C VAL A 132 -3.29 -2.99 13.85
N TYR A 133 -2.57 -3.86 14.53
CA TYR A 133 -1.47 -3.53 15.43
C TYR A 133 -0.21 -4.27 15.01
N TYR A 134 0.93 -3.58 15.15
CA TYR A 134 2.21 -4.03 14.64
C TYR A 134 3.19 -4.20 15.79
N TYR A 135 3.83 -5.37 15.83
CA TYR A 135 4.76 -5.75 16.88
C TYR A 135 6.05 -6.29 16.27
N GLY A 136 7.17 -5.80 16.79
CA GLY A 136 8.52 -6.14 16.36
C GLY A 136 9.03 -7.41 17.02
N THR A 137 8.36 -8.53 16.79
CA THR A 137 8.71 -9.81 17.40
C THR A 137 8.29 -10.95 16.50
N GLY A 138 8.90 -12.11 16.70
CA GLY A 138 8.38 -13.39 16.19
C GLY A 138 8.27 -14.45 17.28
N SER A 139 8.21 -13.99 18.54
CA SER A 139 8.39 -14.84 19.72
C SER A 139 7.10 -15.50 20.19
N TYR A 140 5.95 -15.18 19.60
CA TYR A 140 4.66 -15.74 19.97
C TYR A 140 4.03 -16.48 18.80
N THR A 141 3.70 -17.74 19.05
CA THR A 141 2.72 -18.50 18.27
C THR A 141 1.29 -18.05 18.60
N TRP A 142 0.32 -18.46 17.78
CA TRP A 142 -1.09 -18.24 18.09
C TRP A 142 -1.47 -18.88 19.43
N GLU A 143 -1.06 -20.13 19.66
CA GLU A 143 -1.43 -20.89 20.86
C GLU A 143 -0.90 -20.24 22.14
N GLU A 144 0.34 -19.75 22.12
CA GLU A 144 0.94 -19.06 23.28
C GLU A 144 0.22 -17.75 23.59
N LEU A 145 -0.14 -16.97 22.56
CA LEU A 145 -0.90 -15.74 22.74
C LEU A 145 -2.31 -16.05 23.27
N ARG A 146 -3.00 -17.01 22.66
CA ARG A 146 -4.35 -17.43 23.08
C ARG A 146 -4.33 -17.89 24.53
N ASP A 147 -3.41 -18.76 24.91
CA ASP A 147 -3.36 -19.29 26.27
C ASP A 147 -3.12 -18.19 27.31
N ALA A 148 -2.33 -17.16 26.97
CA ALA A 148 -2.07 -16.00 27.82
C ALA A 148 -3.28 -15.05 27.93
N CYS A 149 -4.08 -14.91 26.87
CA CYS A 149 -5.06 -13.82 26.75
C CYS A 149 -6.54 -14.27 26.76
N GLN A 150 -6.84 -15.56 26.57
CA GLN A 150 -8.20 -16.08 26.41
C GLN A 150 -9.17 -15.68 27.53
N VAL A 151 -8.69 -15.55 28.77
CA VAL A 151 -9.53 -15.17 29.92
C VAL A 151 -10.01 -13.72 29.80
N ASP A 152 -9.18 -12.85 29.26
CA ASP A 152 -9.52 -11.43 29.08
C ASP A 152 -10.35 -11.23 27.82
N TRP A 153 -10.04 -11.97 26.75
CA TRP A 153 -10.86 -12.01 25.53
C TRP A 153 -12.30 -12.46 25.80
N ALA A 154 -12.49 -13.47 26.66
CA ALA A 154 -13.82 -13.95 27.05
C ALA A 154 -14.66 -12.92 27.84
N ARG A 155 -14.06 -11.83 28.32
CA ARG A 155 -14.75 -10.74 29.04
C ARG A 155 -15.06 -9.54 28.15
N GLN A 156 -14.52 -9.53 26.92
CA GLN A 156 -14.61 -8.40 26.01
C GLN A 156 -15.92 -8.44 25.22
N ASP A 157 -16.49 -7.25 24.99
CA ASP A 157 -17.46 -7.06 23.91
C ASP A 157 -16.71 -6.78 22.61
N TRP A 158 -16.68 -7.77 21.72
CA TRP A 158 -15.99 -7.67 20.43
C TRP A 158 -16.73 -6.84 19.39
N THR A 159 -17.99 -6.48 19.66
CA THR A 159 -18.77 -5.60 18.77
C THR A 159 -18.38 -4.13 18.96
N ASP A 160 -17.81 -3.78 20.12
CA ASP A 160 -17.18 -2.50 20.41
C ASP A 160 -15.65 -2.66 20.53
N TRP A 161 -15.02 -2.91 19.39
CA TRP A 161 -13.56 -3.04 19.29
C TRP A 161 -12.81 -1.81 19.80
N LYS A 162 -13.44 -0.62 19.87
CA LYS A 162 -12.78 0.60 20.34
C LYS A 162 -12.44 0.52 21.82
N ALA A 163 -13.31 -0.08 22.64
CA ALA A 163 -13.03 -0.33 24.05
C ALA A 163 -11.87 -1.34 24.23
N PHE A 164 -11.82 -2.38 23.40
CA PHE A 164 -10.70 -3.33 23.39
C PHE A 164 -9.36 -2.67 22.99
N SER A 165 -9.40 -1.80 21.97
CA SER A 165 -8.27 -1.04 21.45
C SER A 165 -7.69 -0.05 22.46
N SER A 166 -8.53 0.65 23.21
CA SER A 166 -8.09 1.69 24.15
C SER A 166 -7.55 1.11 25.45
N ASP A 167 -8.09 -0.02 25.91
CA ASP A 167 -7.87 -0.48 27.28
C ASP A 167 -6.93 -1.70 27.37
N TYR A 168 -7.12 -2.70 26.52
CA TYR A 168 -6.37 -3.96 26.63
C TYR A 168 -5.11 -3.98 25.76
N LEU A 169 -5.22 -3.60 24.49
CA LEU A 169 -4.06 -3.62 23.59
C LEU A 169 -2.99 -2.60 23.97
N GLN A 170 -3.35 -1.62 24.82
CA GLN A 170 -2.47 -0.58 25.33
C GLN A 170 -2.01 -0.82 26.78
N SER A 171 -2.38 -1.94 27.40
CA SER A 171 -1.97 -2.26 28.77
C SER A 171 -0.76 -3.21 28.81
N GLU A 172 -0.07 -3.21 29.95
CA GLU A 172 1.00 -4.16 30.25
C GLU A 172 0.51 -5.61 30.39
N ASP A 173 -0.81 -5.83 30.46
CA ASP A 173 -1.41 -7.16 30.50
C ASP A 173 -1.37 -7.86 29.13
N ASN A 174 -1.25 -7.09 28.04
CA ASN A 174 -1.02 -7.65 26.72
C ASN A 174 0.44 -8.13 26.57
N PRO A 175 0.72 -9.43 26.38
CA PRO A 175 2.08 -9.95 26.30
C PRO A 175 2.87 -9.45 25.07
N LEU A 176 2.19 -8.89 24.07
CA LEU A 176 2.82 -8.24 22.92
C LEU A 176 3.18 -6.77 23.17
N TRP A 177 2.63 -6.14 24.22
CA TRP A 177 2.84 -4.73 24.54
C TRP A 177 4.31 -4.28 24.51
N PRO A 178 5.27 -5.02 25.11
CA PRO A 178 6.68 -4.61 25.11
C PRO A 178 7.32 -4.54 23.72
N PHE A 179 6.71 -5.16 22.71
CA PHE A 179 7.20 -5.23 21.33
C PHE A 179 6.45 -4.30 20.39
N ARG A 180 5.55 -3.45 20.91
CA ARG A 180 4.73 -2.57 20.08
C ARG A 180 5.63 -1.62 19.31
N LEU A 181 5.46 -1.59 17.99
CA LEU A 181 6.18 -0.66 17.12
C LEU A 181 5.47 0.69 17.13
N SER A 182 6.25 1.77 17.22
CA SER A 182 5.76 3.09 16.88
C SER A 182 5.50 3.17 15.37
N LYS A 183 4.46 3.91 15.00
CA LYS A 183 4.10 4.18 13.61
C LYS A 183 3.69 5.64 13.49
N ASP A 184 4.04 6.26 12.37
CA ASP A 184 3.62 7.63 12.08
C ASP A 184 2.23 7.62 11.46
N GLU A 185 2.01 6.72 10.50
CA GLU A 185 0.75 6.63 9.79
C GLU A 185 0.41 5.18 9.40
N SER A 186 -0.88 4.90 9.27
CA SER A 186 -1.34 3.66 8.67
C SER A 186 -2.64 3.89 7.93
N SER A 187 -2.80 3.21 6.81
CA SER A 187 -4.05 3.19 6.05
C SER A 187 -4.35 1.78 5.57
N GLY A 188 -5.58 1.57 5.12
CA GLY A 188 -5.92 0.34 4.44
C GLY A 188 -7.21 0.46 3.64
N SER A 189 -7.42 -0.54 2.79
CA SER A 189 -8.57 -0.60 1.88
C SER A 189 -8.99 -2.04 1.65
N PHE A 190 -10.28 -2.25 1.41
CA PHE A 190 -10.88 -3.54 1.09
C PHE A 190 -12.19 -3.32 0.34
N SER A 191 -12.70 -4.36 -0.31
CA SER A 191 -13.95 -4.31 -1.06
C SER A 191 -15.21 -4.31 -0.20
N GLY A 192 -15.12 -4.76 1.07
CA GLY A 192 -16.30 -5.00 1.93
C GLY A 192 -17.03 -6.32 1.67
N GLU A 193 -16.62 -7.07 0.64
CA GLU A 193 -17.23 -8.33 0.21
C GLU A 193 -16.25 -9.50 0.36
N ALA A 194 -16.73 -10.58 0.95
CA ALA A 194 -16.00 -11.83 1.07
C ALA A 194 -16.19 -12.70 -0.18
N VAL A 195 -15.09 -13.17 -0.75
CA VAL A 195 -15.07 -14.12 -1.88
C VAL A 195 -14.65 -15.47 -1.34
N GLU A 196 -15.50 -16.49 -1.48
CA GLU A 196 -15.23 -17.84 -0.94
C GLU A 196 -14.81 -17.80 0.54
N ASP A 197 -15.55 -17.00 1.33
CA ASP A 197 -15.36 -16.78 2.76
C ASP A 197 -14.02 -16.09 3.13
N VAL A 198 -13.39 -15.40 2.16
CA VAL A 198 -12.16 -14.62 2.37
C VAL A 198 -12.40 -13.14 2.13
N LEU A 199 -12.05 -12.31 3.12
CA LEU A 199 -11.93 -10.87 2.98
C LEU A 199 -10.48 -10.51 2.63
N THR A 200 -10.29 -9.78 1.54
CA THR A 200 -8.96 -9.32 1.10
C THR A 200 -8.78 -7.84 1.39
N PHE A 201 -7.74 -7.51 2.14
CA PHE A 201 -7.34 -6.17 2.52
C PHE A 201 -5.99 -5.81 1.91
N CYS A 202 -5.82 -4.54 1.57
CA CYS A 202 -4.52 -3.95 1.27
C CYS A 202 -4.23 -2.88 2.32
N PHE A 203 -3.20 -3.09 3.12
CA PHE A 203 -2.77 -2.20 4.18
C PHE A 203 -1.47 -1.49 3.83
N SER A 204 -1.25 -0.35 4.49
CA SER A 204 -0.03 0.45 4.46
C SER A 204 0.30 0.90 5.88
N VAL A 205 1.56 0.83 6.26
CA VAL A 205 2.05 1.38 7.53
C VAL A 205 3.41 2.03 7.34
N ASP A 206 3.57 3.22 7.92
CA ASP A 206 4.86 3.90 8.05
C ASP A 206 5.40 3.70 9.46
N ALA A 207 6.68 3.33 9.53
CA ALA A 207 7.45 3.20 10.75
C ALA A 207 7.60 4.57 11.42
N GLY A 208 7.56 4.58 12.75
CA GLY A 208 8.07 5.74 13.49
C GLY A 208 9.58 5.88 13.35
N GLU A 209 10.12 7.00 13.85
CA GLU A 209 11.54 7.36 13.72
C GLU A 209 12.51 6.21 14.08
N ASP A 210 12.30 5.56 15.22
CA ASP A 210 13.17 4.50 15.75
C ASP A 210 12.88 3.08 15.20
N VAL A 211 11.95 2.95 14.26
CA VAL A 211 11.51 1.65 13.75
C VAL A 211 12.13 1.35 12.39
N ASP A 212 12.65 0.14 12.23
CA ASP A 212 13.02 -0.48 10.96
C ASP A 212 12.28 -1.81 10.84
N PHE A 213 11.38 -1.91 9.87
CA PHE A 213 10.57 -3.12 9.70
C PHE A 213 11.37 -4.32 9.21
N THR A 214 12.56 -4.10 8.63
CA THR A 214 13.41 -5.16 8.07
C THR A 214 14.37 -5.74 9.10
N ALA A 215 14.54 -5.06 10.25
CA ALA A 215 15.48 -5.46 11.30
C ALA A 215 15.03 -6.71 12.08
N GLN A 216 13.73 -7.01 12.09
CA GLN A 216 13.16 -8.09 12.91
C GLN A 216 11.84 -8.61 12.34
N PRO A 217 11.33 -9.77 12.80
CA PRO A 217 10.03 -10.25 12.38
C PRO A 217 8.92 -9.28 12.77
N LEU A 218 7.92 -9.19 11.91
CA LEU A 218 6.72 -8.39 12.11
C LEU A 218 5.56 -9.31 12.46
N THR A 219 5.06 -9.22 13.70
CA THR A 219 3.78 -9.79 14.11
C THR A 219 2.69 -8.74 13.91
N ILE A 220 1.68 -9.09 13.14
CA ILE A 220 0.48 -8.31 12.90
C ILE A 220 -0.67 -8.92 13.70
N LEU A 221 -1.30 -8.13 14.54
CA LEU A 221 -2.53 -8.50 15.26
C LEU A 221 -3.71 -7.77 14.65
N VAL A 222 -4.76 -8.51 14.34
CA VAL A 222 -5.96 -8.03 13.64
C VAL A 222 -7.18 -8.30 14.51
N THR A 223 -7.98 -7.27 14.79
CA THR A 223 -9.26 -7.45 15.50
C THR A 223 -10.28 -8.15 14.59
N PRO A 224 -11.27 -8.88 15.14
CA PRO A 224 -12.28 -9.52 14.31
C PRO A 224 -13.06 -8.47 13.48
N PRO A 225 -13.23 -8.68 12.17
CA PRO A 225 -14.20 -7.93 11.38
C PRO A 225 -15.58 -8.03 12.01
N CYS A 226 -16.35 -6.95 11.95
CA CYS A 226 -17.71 -6.89 12.46
C CYS A 226 -18.70 -6.69 11.31
N THR A 227 -19.86 -7.31 11.39
CA THR A 227 -21.00 -7.04 10.50
C THR A 227 -22.07 -6.26 11.23
N GLU A 228 -22.73 -5.33 10.54
CA GLU A 228 -23.89 -4.61 11.06
C GLU A 228 -25.17 -5.07 10.35
N ALA A 229 -26.13 -5.59 11.11
CA ALA A 229 -27.44 -5.96 10.58
C ALA A 229 -28.33 -4.72 10.36
N GLU A 230 -29.43 -4.88 9.61
CA GLU A 230 -30.35 -3.77 9.29
C GLU A 230 -30.98 -3.09 10.54
N ASP A 231 -31.05 -3.81 11.67
CA ASP A 231 -31.52 -3.29 12.95
C ASP A 231 -30.45 -2.52 13.74
N GLY A 232 -29.25 -2.35 13.18
CA GLY A 232 -28.10 -1.67 13.77
C GLY A 232 -27.32 -2.54 14.76
N ILE A 233 -27.66 -3.83 14.90
CA ILE A 233 -26.92 -4.74 15.78
C ILE A 233 -25.62 -5.13 15.09
N ARG A 234 -24.51 -4.83 15.76
CA ARG A 234 -23.17 -5.26 15.35
C ARG A 234 -22.87 -6.65 15.88
N SER A 235 -22.19 -7.46 15.08
CA SER A 235 -21.74 -8.80 15.45
C SER A 235 -20.31 -8.99 14.97
N ALA A 236 -19.40 -9.34 15.86
CA ALA A 236 -18.05 -9.76 15.49
C ALA A 236 -18.09 -11.18 14.91
N VAL A 237 -17.21 -11.48 13.96
CA VAL A 237 -17.16 -12.82 13.33
C VAL A 237 -16.62 -13.90 14.25
N THR A 238 -15.79 -13.53 15.22
CA THR A 238 -15.21 -14.40 16.24
C THR A 238 -15.01 -13.60 17.54
N ASP A 239 -14.68 -14.28 18.64
CA ASP A 239 -14.53 -13.74 20.00
C ASP A 239 -13.07 -13.61 20.45
N HIS A 240 -12.16 -13.49 19.49
CA HIS A 240 -10.73 -13.29 19.73
C HIS A 240 -10.08 -12.53 18.56
N PRO A 241 -8.89 -11.92 18.76
CA PRO A 241 -8.12 -11.37 17.65
C PRO A 241 -7.40 -12.51 16.91
N ALA A 242 -6.80 -12.21 15.77
CA ALA A 242 -5.93 -13.15 15.06
C ALA A 242 -4.55 -12.54 14.84
N ILE A 243 -3.51 -13.37 14.80
CA ILE A 243 -2.13 -12.91 14.54
C ILE A 243 -1.51 -13.62 13.34
N VAL A 244 -0.62 -12.93 12.65
CA VAL A 244 0.27 -13.51 11.64
C VAL A 244 1.65 -12.88 11.76
N THR A 245 2.69 -13.68 11.61
CA THR A 245 4.08 -13.23 11.75
C THR A 245 4.87 -13.59 10.51
N PHE A 246 5.58 -12.62 9.94
CA PHE A 246 6.54 -12.86 8.86
C PHE A 246 7.75 -11.93 9.01
N GLN A 247 8.84 -12.22 8.30
CA GLN A 247 10.00 -11.33 8.23
C GLN A 247 9.89 -10.46 6.98
N PRO A 248 9.69 -9.14 7.09
CA PRO A 248 9.81 -8.23 5.96
C PRO A 248 11.23 -8.31 5.37
N ALA A 249 11.30 -8.48 4.07
CA ALA A 249 12.54 -8.53 3.30
C ALA A 249 12.59 -7.36 2.32
N TYR A 250 13.73 -6.66 2.32
CA TYR A 250 13.98 -5.53 1.44
C TYR A 250 15.45 -5.51 1.05
N ASP A 251 15.74 -5.46 -0.25
CA ASP A 251 17.11 -5.40 -0.79
C ASP A 251 17.38 -4.10 -1.57
N GLY A 252 16.48 -3.12 -1.45
CA GLY A 252 16.61 -1.81 -2.08
C GLY A 252 17.38 -0.77 -1.25
N PRO A 253 17.42 0.47 -1.73
CA PRO A 253 18.10 1.57 -1.04
C PRO A 253 17.44 1.91 0.29
N GLN A 254 18.25 1.94 1.35
CA GLN A 254 17.77 2.34 2.69
C GLN A 254 17.30 3.79 2.69
N ALA A 255 16.42 4.13 3.65
CA ALA A 255 15.98 5.50 3.84
C ALA A 255 17.17 6.42 4.10
N LEU A 256 17.07 7.65 3.60
CA LEU A 256 18.06 8.70 3.82
C LEU A 256 17.47 9.74 4.77
N HIS A 257 18.32 10.25 5.65
CA HIS A 257 17.93 11.23 6.66
C HIS A 257 18.58 12.58 6.37
N ALA A 258 17.85 13.65 6.68
CA ALA A 258 18.34 15.01 6.69
C ALA A 258 17.88 15.68 7.97
N ALA A 259 18.79 16.37 8.65
CA ALA A 259 18.49 17.12 9.86
C ALA A 259 19.29 18.43 9.90
N LEU A 260 18.65 19.49 10.40
CA LEU A 260 19.23 20.80 10.62
C LEU A 260 18.73 21.36 11.94
N GLU A 261 19.65 21.89 12.75
CA GLU A 261 19.33 22.67 13.94
C GLU A 261 20.17 23.95 13.92
N GLU A 262 19.54 25.08 13.57
CA GLU A 262 20.19 26.39 13.45
C GLU A 262 19.35 27.48 14.13
N GLY A 263 19.76 27.89 15.33
CA GLY A 263 19.04 28.90 16.10
C GLY A 263 17.67 28.39 16.51
N ASP A 264 16.61 29.08 16.07
CA ASP A 264 15.21 28.69 16.32
C ASP A 264 14.65 27.76 15.24
N VAL A 265 15.44 27.46 14.20
CA VAL A 265 15.04 26.58 13.09
C VAL A 265 15.47 25.15 13.37
N ASN A 266 14.51 24.23 13.31
CA ASN A 266 14.76 22.79 13.26
C ASN A 266 14.07 22.22 12.02
N ILE A 267 14.76 21.41 11.24
CA ILE A 267 14.17 20.70 10.09
C ILE A 267 14.65 19.26 10.18
N SER A 268 13.72 18.32 10.13
CA SER A 268 14.02 16.89 10.03
C SER A 268 13.26 16.29 8.85
N ALA A 269 13.89 15.32 8.18
CA ALA A 269 13.27 14.64 7.08
C ALA A 269 13.81 13.22 6.91
N THR A 270 12.92 12.29 6.58
CA THR A 270 13.26 10.90 6.27
C THR A 270 12.68 10.54 4.91
N LEU A 271 13.56 10.32 3.93
CA LEU A 271 13.21 9.93 2.57
C LEU A 271 13.33 8.41 2.41
N SER A 272 12.20 7.75 2.18
CA SER A 272 12.14 6.31 1.89
C SER A 272 11.67 6.05 0.45
N THR A 273 11.57 4.79 0.06
CA THR A 273 11.07 4.42 -1.28
C THR A 273 9.61 4.83 -1.51
N PHE A 274 8.78 4.80 -0.46
CA PHE A 274 7.33 5.00 -0.54
C PHE A 274 6.88 6.36 -0.01
N SER A 275 7.68 6.99 0.85
CA SER A 275 7.26 8.17 1.58
C SER A 275 8.40 9.16 1.83
N LEU A 276 8.02 10.39 2.18
CA LEU A 276 8.91 11.41 2.73
C LEU A 276 8.25 11.97 3.99
N SER A 277 8.79 11.65 5.15
CA SER A 277 8.41 12.28 6.43
C SER A 277 9.14 13.61 6.57
N LEU A 278 8.43 14.65 7.00
CA LEU A 278 8.91 16.02 7.15
C LEU A 278 8.46 16.60 8.47
N GLU A 279 9.38 17.27 9.15
CA GLU A 279 9.13 18.11 10.32
C GLU A 279 9.90 19.42 10.15
N ALA A 280 9.26 20.53 10.49
CA ALA A 280 9.90 21.83 10.49
C ALA A 280 9.40 22.70 11.66
N LYS A 281 10.35 23.29 12.38
CA LYS A 281 10.16 24.25 13.45
C LYS A 281 10.83 25.58 13.07
N GLY A 282 10.18 26.71 13.40
CA GLY A 282 10.76 28.05 13.21
C GLY A 282 10.87 28.53 11.75
N MET A 283 10.14 27.89 10.83
CA MET A 283 10.15 28.18 9.38
C MET A 283 8.96 29.04 8.92
N ASP A 284 8.14 29.54 9.84
CA ASP A 284 6.95 30.36 9.58
C ASP A 284 5.90 29.72 8.64
N TYR A 285 5.86 28.38 8.56
CA TYR A 285 4.80 27.69 7.82
C TYR A 285 3.49 27.72 8.62
N PRO A 286 2.39 28.29 8.08
CA PRO A 286 1.10 28.29 8.78
C PRO A 286 0.49 26.88 8.87
N TYR A 287 0.71 26.06 7.85
CA TYR A 287 0.22 24.69 7.75
C TYR A 287 1.23 23.79 7.01
N TYR A 288 1.13 22.48 7.22
CA TYR A 288 2.02 21.50 6.59
C TYR A 288 1.91 21.52 5.04
N GLU A 289 0.78 21.93 4.47
CA GLU A 289 0.64 22.02 3.01
C GLU A 289 1.57 23.08 2.41
N ASP A 290 1.88 24.14 3.16
CA ASP A 290 2.79 25.19 2.70
C ASP A 290 4.24 24.70 2.78
N MET A 291 4.60 23.96 3.83
CA MET A 291 5.88 23.23 3.92
C MET A 291 6.06 22.26 2.73
N VAL A 292 5.05 21.45 2.41
CA VAL A 292 5.11 20.49 1.29
C VAL A 292 5.22 21.18 -0.07
N LYS A 293 4.52 22.31 -0.26
CA LYS A 293 4.62 23.11 -1.50
C LYS A 293 6.00 23.74 -1.67
N ASP A 294 6.66 24.08 -0.57
CA ASP A 294 7.99 24.69 -0.59
C ASP A 294 9.09 23.65 -0.78
N THR A 295 8.94 22.47 -0.19
CA THR A 295 9.94 21.40 -0.19
C THR A 295 10.30 20.90 -1.59
N ARG A 296 11.60 20.74 -1.85
CA ARG A 296 12.18 20.13 -3.06
C ARG A 296 13.10 18.98 -2.69
N LEU A 297 13.08 17.93 -3.49
CA LEU A 297 14.17 16.94 -3.51
C LEU A 297 15.18 17.35 -4.59
N VAL A 298 16.45 17.47 -4.20
CA VAL A 298 17.56 17.78 -5.09
C VAL A 298 18.21 16.47 -5.52
N THR A 299 18.18 16.18 -6.82
CA THR A 299 18.82 14.98 -7.39
C THR A 299 20.33 15.14 -7.40
N ARG A 300 21.06 14.02 -7.50
CA ARG A 300 22.54 14.02 -7.56
C ARG A 300 23.12 14.79 -8.76
N ASP A 301 22.34 15.01 -9.82
CA ASP A 301 22.72 15.83 -10.96
C ASP A 301 22.38 17.33 -10.80
N GLY A 302 21.82 17.73 -9.65
CA GLY A 302 21.45 19.10 -9.32
C GLY A 302 20.07 19.53 -9.81
N SER A 303 19.28 18.64 -10.41
CA SER A 303 17.89 18.92 -10.75
C SER A 303 17.00 18.94 -9.50
N GLU A 304 15.86 19.60 -9.57
CA GLU A 304 14.92 19.69 -8.46
C GLU A 304 13.57 19.06 -8.80
N LYS A 305 13.03 18.28 -7.87
CA LYS A 305 11.67 17.75 -7.94
C LYS A 305 10.81 18.37 -6.84
N ARG A 306 9.62 18.84 -7.21
CA ARG A 306 8.65 19.39 -6.27
C ARG A 306 7.96 18.25 -5.53
N VAL A 307 8.10 18.21 -4.20
CA VAL A 307 7.49 17.16 -3.37
C VAL A 307 5.97 17.13 -3.53
N SER A 308 5.32 18.30 -3.62
CA SER A 308 3.89 18.44 -3.87
C SER A 308 3.36 17.82 -5.17
N LEU A 309 4.24 17.42 -6.11
CA LEU A 309 3.87 16.73 -7.34
C LEU A 309 4.22 15.23 -7.31
N MET A 310 4.89 14.75 -6.26
CA MET A 310 5.36 13.37 -6.16
C MET A 310 4.41 12.48 -5.37
N GLY A 311 3.62 13.06 -4.46
CA GLY A 311 2.83 12.30 -3.52
C GLY A 311 1.59 13.03 -3.01
N LEU A 312 0.89 12.36 -2.09
CA LEU A 312 -0.27 12.87 -1.38
C LEU A 312 0.03 12.82 0.12
N THR A 313 -0.47 13.80 0.86
CA THR A 313 -0.50 13.78 2.31
C THR A 313 -1.88 13.29 2.76
N SER A 314 -1.94 12.41 3.76
CA SER A 314 -3.19 11.96 4.38
C SER A 314 -3.50 12.68 5.71
N GLY A 315 -2.62 13.60 6.11
CA GLY A 315 -2.78 14.49 7.23
C GLY A 315 -1.44 15.10 7.63
N GLY A 316 -1.47 15.98 8.62
CA GLY A 316 -0.28 16.58 9.21
C GLY A 316 -0.67 17.30 10.49
N GLY A 317 0.29 17.40 11.40
CA GLY A 317 0.12 18.14 12.63
C GLY A 317 0.81 19.48 12.54
N GLY A 318 0.42 20.38 13.44
CA GLY A 318 1.20 21.56 13.68
C GLY A 318 0.79 22.24 14.97
N ILE A 319 1.77 22.85 15.62
CA ILE A 319 1.57 23.87 16.62
C ILE A 319 1.73 25.19 15.88
N GLU A 320 0.67 26.01 15.86
CA GLU A 320 0.61 27.23 15.05
C GLU A 320 1.84 28.12 15.29
N ASN A 321 2.61 28.38 14.22
CA ASN A 321 3.86 29.16 14.23
C ASN A 321 4.99 28.59 15.12
N GLU A 322 4.92 27.33 15.50
CA GLU A 322 6.00 26.67 16.22
C GLU A 322 6.56 25.52 15.38
N GLU A 323 5.76 24.50 15.11
CA GLU A 323 6.20 23.24 14.50
C GLU A 323 5.12 22.73 13.54
N VAL A 324 5.52 22.18 12.40
CA VAL A 324 4.62 21.50 11.46
C VAL A 324 5.25 20.19 11.02
N TRP A 325 4.44 19.15 10.87
CA TRP A 325 4.91 17.85 10.39
C TRP A 325 3.88 17.17 9.50
N THR A 326 4.35 16.34 8.57
CA THR A 326 3.49 15.54 7.69
C THR A 326 4.32 14.45 6.99
N THR A 327 3.63 13.41 6.53
CA THR A 327 4.20 12.39 5.66
C THR A 327 3.60 12.51 4.26
N VAL A 328 4.48 12.62 3.26
CA VAL A 328 4.10 12.62 1.85
C VAL A 328 4.24 11.21 1.29
N HIS A 329 3.12 10.59 0.96
CA HIS A 329 3.05 9.26 0.35
C HIS A 329 3.20 9.35 -1.16
N PHE A 330 4.27 8.79 -1.72
CA PHE A 330 4.51 8.87 -3.15
C PHE A 330 3.47 8.12 -3.98
N ILE A 331 3.14 8.67 -5.14
CA ILE A 331 2.22 8.06 -6.10
C ILE A 331 2.89 6.82 -6.74
N GLY A 332 4.19 6.91 -7.02
CA GLY A 332 5.02 5.81 -7.52
C GLY A 332 6.16 5.49 -6.56
N LEU A 333 7.04 4.58 -6.98
CA LEU A 333 8.28 4.30 -6.24
C LEU A 333 9.29 5.43 -6.49
N THR A 334 9.93 5.88 -5.42
CA THR A 334 11.03 6.85 -5.46
C THR A 334 12.31 6.13 -5.07
N ASP A 335 13.39 6.25 -5.82
CA ASP A 335 14.69 5.71 -5.40
C ASP A 335 15.40 6.76 -4.52
N PRO A 336 15.59 6.54 -3.20
CA PRO A 336 16.28 7.50 -2.35
C PRO A 336 17.71 7.81 -2.85
N SER A 337 18.37 6.85 -3.48
CA SER A 337 19.75 7.00 -3.95
C SER A 337 19.92 7.99 -5.10
N ASP A 338 18.83 8.37 -5.79
CA ASP A 338 18.83 9.41 -6.82
C ASP A 338 19.00 10.82 -6.25
N PHE A 339 18.80 11.00 -4.94
CA PHE A 339 18.77 12.30 -4.29
C PHE A 339 20.01 12.56 -3.43
N ALA A 340 20.38 13.82 -3.36
CA ALA A 340 21.54 14.30 -2.61
C ALA A 340 21.15 15.19 -1.44
N ALA A 341 20.02 15.90 -1.54
CA ALA A 341 19.60 16.85 -0.53
C ALA A 341 18.09 17.10 -0.59
N ILE A 342 17.58 17.67 0.50
CA ILE A 342 16.28 18.32 0.58
C ILE A 342 16.51 19.83 0.61
N ARG A 343 15.70 20.58 -0.13
CA ARG A 343 15.65 22.04 -0.02
C ARG A 343 14.30 22.49 0.53
N MET A 344 14.33 23.33 1.56
CA MET A 344 13.17 23.88 2.23
C MET A 344 13.47 25.35 2.56
N GLY A 345 12.72 26.29 1.98
CA GLY A 345 13.06 27.72 2.00
C GLY A 345 14.46 27.98 1.46
N ASP A 346 15.27 28.70 2.25
CA ASP A 346 16.67 29.00 1.95
C ASP A 346 17.65 27.92 2.41
N TYR A 347 17.18 26.84 3.04
CA TYR A 347 18.00 25.77 3.58
C TYR A 347 18.12 24.60 2.60
N GLU A 348 19.33 24.09 2.44
CA GLU A 348 19.62 22.85 1.73
C GLU A 348 20.30 21.87 2.69
N LEU A 349 19.64 20.75 2.94
CA LEU A 349 20.06 19.74 3.89
C LEU A 349 20.52 18.50 3.12
N PRO A 350 21.78 18.05 3.30
CA PRO A 350 22.23 16.82 2.67
C PRO A 350 21.47 15.61 3.20
N LEU A 351 21.13 14.69 2.29
CA LEU A 351 20.56 13.38 2.61
C LEU A 351 21.69 12.38 2.82
N SER A 352 21.67 11.66 3.95
CA SER A 352 22.69 10.67 4.31
C SER A 352 22.13 9.38 4.89
#